data_AF-A0A7W0VH94-F1
#
_entry.id   AF-A0A7W0VH94-F1
#
_cell.length_a   1.000
_cell.length_b   1.000
_cell.length_c   1.000
_cell.angle_alpha   90.00
_cell.angle_beta   90.00
_cell.angle_gamma   90.00
#
_symmetry.space_group_name_H-M   'P 1'
#
loop_
_entity.id
_entity.type
_entity.pdbx_description
1 polymer ?
#
loop_
_entity_poly.entity_id
_entity_poly.type
_entity_poly.pdbx_seq_one_letter_code
_entity_poly.pdbx_strand_id
1 'polypeptide(L)'
;RARAELFARDTVLRTLATRFSCSPTDVPAAIDKLARDAEAVGSELTVLRGRLATSIAAAFPGTGPVVAAVPAEPELLRSVAAKLVAAGRDAILCAPEEAGTTVVLFRAAGSTLDCGGVWKALSTRIGGRGGGRADRAEGRLTTSIADWPALIAELSP
;
A
#
# COMPACT_ATOMS: atom_id res chain seq x y z
N ARG A 1 5.01 -46.19 -24.76
CA ARG A 1 4.24 -45.11 -24.12
C ARG A 1 4.63 -44.92 -22.64
N ALA A 2 4.43 -45.92 -21.77
CA ALA A 2 4.81 -45.85 -20.35
C ALA A 2 6.28 -45.48 -20.09
N ARG A 3 7.23 -46.04 -20.85
CA ARG A 3 8.67 -45.72 -20.72
C ARG A 3 8.99 -44.25 -21.04
N ALA A 4 8.35 -43.68 -22.07
CA ALA A 4 8.54 -42.28 -22.43
C ALA A 4 8.00 -41.34 -21.35
N GLU A 5 6.87 -41.71 -20.73
CA GLU A 5 6.28 -40.95 -19.63
C GLU A 5 7.17 -40.97 -18.38
N LEU A 6 7.76 -42.12 -18.03
CA LEU A 6 8.71 -42.22 -16.92
C LEU A 6 9.95 -41.34 -17.15
N PHE A 7 10.53 -41.36 -18.36
CA PHE A 7 11.66 -40.48 -18.69
C PHE A 7 11.29 -38.99 -18.62
N ALA A 8 10.08 -38.61 -19.05
CA ALA A 8 9.63 -37.22 -18.97
C ALA A 8 9.50 -36.77 -17.51
N ARG A 9 8.88 -37.59 -16.64
CA ARG A 9 8.73 -37.29 -15.19
C ARG A 9 10.08 -37.17 -14.50
N ASP A 10 10.99 -38.09 -14.80
CA ASP A 10 12.34 -38.11 -14.28
C ASP A 10 13.17 -36.88 -14.73
N THR A 11 13.03 -36.47 -16.00
CA THR A 11 13.66 -35.24 -16.52
C THR A 11 13.16 -34.00 -15.78
N VAL A 12 11.85 -33.90 -15.51
CA VAL A 12 11.27 -32.81 -14.71
C VAL A 12 11.86 -32.78 -13.30
N LEU A 13 11.90 -33.93 -12.62
CA LEU A 13 12.45 -34.03 -11.26
C LEU A 13 13.93 -33.67 -11.19
N ARG A 14 14.75 -34.16 -12.14
CA ARG A 14 16.17 -33.78 -12.21
C ARG A 14 16.35 -32.28 -12.46
N THR A 15 15.50 -31.69 -13.30
CA THR A 15 15.54 -30.25 -13.58
C THR A 15 15.23 -29.43 -12.32
N LEU A 16 14.21 -29.84 -11.55
CA LEU A 16 13.90 -29.22 -10.26
C LEU A 16 15.02 -29.42 -9.25
N ALA A 17 15.57 -30.63 -9.14
CA ALA A 17 16.69 -30.96 -8.26
C ALA A 17 17.90 -30.06 -8.52
N THR A 18 18.27 -29.87 -9.79
CA THR A 18 19.34 -28.93 -10.19
C THR A 18 19.00 -27.49 -9.82
N ARG A 19 17.76 -27.02 -10.05
CA ARG A 19 17.35 -25.66 -9.71
C ARG A 19 17.40 -25.37 -8.21
N PHE A 20 17.04 -26.35 -7.39
CA PHE A 20 17.10 -26.27 -5.92
C PHE A 20 18.45 -26.68 -5.34
N SER A 21 19.42 -27.05 -6.18
CA SER A 21 20.73 -27.57 -5.77
C SER A 21 20.63 -28.71 -4.75
N CYS A 22 19.72 -29.66 -4.98
CA CYS A 22 19.45 -30.79 -4.09
C CYS A 22 19.31 -32.11 -4.87
N SER A 23 19.16 -33.24 -4.17
CA SER A 23 18.85 -34.51 -4.84
C SER A 23 17.38 -34.57 -5.27
N PRO A 24 16.99 -35.37 -6.28
CA PRO A 24 15.58 -35.51 -6.67
C PRO A 24 14.64 -35.94 -5.54
N THR A 25 15.14 -36.67 -4.54
CA THR A 25 14.36 -37.08 -3.37
C THR A 25 14.16 -35.96 -2.36
N ASP A 26 15.03 -34.95 -2.35
CA ASP A 26 14.97 -33.81 -1.43
C ASP A 26 14.14 -32.64 -1.97
N VAL A 27 13.75 -32.68 -3.25
CA VAL A 27 12.97 -31.62 -3.90
C VAL A 27 11.71 -31.23 -3.10
N PRO A 28 10.89 -32.17 -2.56
CA PRO A 28 9.74 -31.79 -1.74
C PRO A 28 10.13 -30.99 -0.49
N ALA A 29 11.17 -31.44 0.23
CA ALA A 29 11.65 -30.74 1.42
C ALA A 29 12.24 -29.36 1.09
N ALA A 30 12.89 -29.21 -0.06
CA ALA A 30 13.39 -27.92 -0.55
C ALA A 30 12.25 -26.95 -0.88
N ILE A 31 11.16 -27.44 -1.48
CA ILE A 31 9.95 -26.65 -1.75
C ILE A 31 9.28 -26.21 -0.43
N ASP A 32 9.11 -27.13 0.52
CA ASP A 32 8.51 -26.83 1.82
C ASP A 32 9.34 -25.80 2.60
N LYS A 33 10.67 -25.92 2.53
CA LYS A 33 11.57 -24.91 3.08
C LYS A 33 11.38 -23.56 2.42
N LEU A 34 11.38 -23.49 1.09
CA LEU A 34 11.19 -22.22 0.37
C LEU A 34 9.83 -21.57 0.70
N ALA A 35 8.77 -22.37 0.83
CA ALA A 35 7.44 -21.88 1.20
C ALA A 35 7.45 -21.25 2.61
N ARG A 36 8.07 -21.92 3.58
CA ARG A 36 8.24 -21.38 4.95
C ARG A 36 9.10 -20.13 4.98
N ASP A 37 10.19 -20.11 4.22
CA ASP A 37 11.08 -18.94 4.15
C ASP A 37 10.35 -17.75 3.52
N ALA A 38 9.56 -17.97 2.47
CA ALA A 38 8.74 -16.93 1.85
C ALA A 38 7.66 -16.37 2.80
N GLU A 39 7.01 -17.23 3.57
CA GLU A 39 6.06 -16.83 4.61
C GLU A 39 6.75 -16.00 5.71
N ALA A 40 7.91 -16.46 6.18
CA ALA A 40 8.69 -15.77 7.20
C ALA A 40 9.10 -14.36 6.73
N VAL A 41 9.67 -14.25 5.53
CA VAL A 41 10.05 -12.95 4.93
C VAL A 41 8.82 -12.06 4.72
N GLY A 42 7.71 -12.62 4.26
CA GLY A 42 6.44 -11.88 4.10
C GLY A 42 5.91 -11.31 5.42
N SER A 43 6.02 -12.08 6.50
CA SER A 43 5.62 -11.63 7.84
C SER A 43 6.54 -10.52 8.36
N GLU A 44 7.86 -10.64 8.18
CA GLU A 44 8.83 -9.63 8.59
C GLU A 44 8.62 -8.32 7.82
N LEU A 45 8.41 -8.39 6.51
CA LEU A 45 8.11 -7.24 5.67
C LEU A 45 6.82 -6.53 6.13
N THR A 46 5.80 -7.27 6.52
CA THR A 46 4.55 -6.72 7.07
C THR A 46 4.82 -5.95 8.36
N VAL A 47 5.62 -6.51 9.27
CA VAL A 47 6.01 -5.83 10.53
C VAL A 47 6.80 -4.56 10.24
N LEU A 48 7.79 -4.62 9.35
CA LEU A 48 8.62 -3.47 8.99
C LEU A 48 7.80 -2.35 8.34
N ARG A 49 6.87 -2.68 7.43
CA ARG A 49 5.92 -1.71 6.85
C ARG A 49 5.05 -1.05 7.92
N GLY A 50 4.57 -1.81 8.90
CA GLY A 50 3.83 -1.27 10.04
C GLY A 50 4.65 -0.31 10.91
N ARG A 51 5.92 -0.63 11.16
CA ARG A 51 6.87 0.24 11.87
C ARG A 51 7.18 1.51 11.08
N LEU A 52 7.40 1.39 9.77
CA LEU A 52 7.63 2.53 8.88
C LEU A 52 6.42 3.47 8.88
N ALA A 53 5.20 2.94 8.74
CA ALA A 53 3.97 3.73 8.80
C ALA A 53 3.84 4.49 10.13
N THR A 54 4.19 3.83 11.24
CA THR A 54 4.19 4.44 12.58
C THR A 54 5.22 5.58 12.67
N SER A 55 6.44 5.36 12.16
CA SER A 55 7.49 6.38 12.14
C SER A 55 7.11 7.59 11.29
N ILE A 56 6.51 7.38 10.12
CA ILE A 56 6.04 8.46 9.26
C ILE A 56 4.92 9.25 9.94
N ALA A 57 3.94 8.56 10.53
CA ALA A 57 2.85 9.23 11.25
C ALA A 57 3.36 10.08 12.43
N ALA A 58 4.36 9.59 13.16
CA ALA A 58 4.98 10.29 14.28
C ALA A 58 5.83 11.51 13.84
N ALA A 59 6.26 11.58 12.58
CA ALA A 59 7.04 12.71 12.06
C ALA A 59 6.19 13.98 11.86
N PHE A 60 4.86 13.87 11.88
CA PHE A 60 3.96 15.03 11.75
C PHE A 60 3.67 15.66 13.12
N PRO A 61 4.16 16.88 13.40
CA PRO A 61 3.92 17.54 14.68
C PRO A 61 2.47 17.98 14.86
N GLY A 62 2.11 18.34 16.08
CA GLY A 62 0.81 18.92 16.43
C GLY A 62 -0.33 17.91 16.62
N THR A 63 -1.51 18.44 16.92
CA THR A 63 -2.72 17.66 17.25
C THR A 63 -3.85 17.82 16.22
N GLY A 64 -3.70 18.74 15.26
CA GLY A 64 -4.68 18.97 14.20
C GLY A 64 -4.61 17.98 13.05
N PRO A 65 -5.47 18.14 12.03
CA PRO A 65 -5.44 17.38 10.79
C PRO A 65 -4.05 17.37 10.14
N VAL A 66 -3.68 16.26 9.53
CA VAL A 66 -2.44 16.15 8.74
C VAL A 66 -2.79 16.27 7.26
N VAL A 67 -2.31 17.35 6.64
CA VAL A 67 -2.37 17.56 5.20
C VAL A 67 -0.94 17.49 4.66
N ALA A 68 -0.59 16.42 3.94
CA ALA A 68 0.79 16.22 3.50
C ALA A 68 0.92 15.38 2.24
N ALA A 69 1.92 15.70 1.43
CA ALA A 69 2.44 14.80 0.40
C ALA A 69 3.46 13.84 1.04
N VAL A 70 3.25 12.55 0.88
CA VAL A 70 4.12 11.48 1.36
C VAL A 70 4.48 10.60 0.16
N PRO A 71 5.75 10.57 -0.28
CA PRO A 71 6.17 9.73 -1.40
C PRO A 71 6.15 8.26 -0.98
N ALA A 72 5.01 7.61 -1.17
CA ALA A 72 4.74 6.27 -0.70
C ALA A 72 3.75 5.56 -1.61
N GLU A 73 3.88 4.24 -1.72
CA GLU A 73 2.90 3.37 -2.36
C GLU A 73 1.53 3.49 -1.66
N PRO A 74 0.41 3.25 -2.37
CA PRO A 74 -0.95 3.41 -1.83
C PRO A 74 -1.19 2.64 -0.52
N GLU A 75 -0.59 1.47 -0.36
CA GLU A 75 -0.72 0.65 0.85
C GLU A 75 -0.05 1.27 2.07
N LEU A 76 1.16 1.83 1.89
CA LEU A 76 1.84 2.53 2.96
C LEU A 76 1.11 3.83 3.31
N LEU A 77 0.63 4.57 2.31
CA LEU A 77 -0.16 5.78 2.51
C LEU A 77 -1.43 5.51 3.35
N ARG A 78 -2.17 4.43 3.04
CA ARG A 78 -3.30 3.95 3.84
C ARG A 78 -2.89 3.59 5.27
N SER A 79 -1.75 2.93 5.44
CA SER A 79 -1.26 2.54 6.75
C SER A 79 -0.89 3.76 7.60
N VAL A 80 -0.26 4.78 7.02
CA VAL A 80 0.03 6.05 7.68
C VAL A 80 -1.27 6.77 8.08
N ALA A 81 -2.24 6.87 7.16
CA ALA A 81 -3.54 7.48 7.44
C ALA A 81 -4.26 6.79 8.61
N ALA A 82 -4.25 5.45 8.65
CA ALA A 82 -4.83 4.68 9.75
C ALA A 82 -4.13 4.95 11.10
N LYS A 83 -2.80 5.13 11.12
CA LYS A 83 -2.06 5.48 12.34
C LYS A 83 -2.39 6.89 12.84
N LEU A 84 -2.56 7.85 11.93
CA LEU A 84 -2.97 9.22 12.27
C LEU A 84 -4.39 9.25 12.85
N VAL A 85 -5.33 8.53 12.22
CA VAL A 85 -6.71 8.40 12.73
C VAL A 85 -6.76 7.71 14.09
N ALA A 86 -5.95 6.66 14.30
CA ALA A 86 -5.84 6.02 15.61
C ALA A 86 -5.28 6.97 16.69
N ALA A 87 -4.49 7.98 16.29
CA ALA A 87 -4.02 9.06 17.15
C ALA A 87 -5.03 10.23 17.28
N GLY A 88 -6.26 10.08 16.76
CA GLY A 88 -7.31 11.09 16.83
C GLY A 88 -7.19 12.22 15.82
N ARG A 89 -6.41 12.05 14.76
CA ARG A 89 -6.13 13.10 13.75
C ARG A 89 -6.66 12.70 12.38
N ASP A 90 -7.33 13.61 11.70
CA ASP A 90 -7.67 13.42 10.30
C ASP A 90 -6.41 13.31 9.44
N ALA A 91 -6.47 12.48 8.42
CA ALA A 91 -5.39 12.28 7.47
C ALA A 91 -5.87 12.64 6.06
N ILE A 92 -5.27 13.67 5.47
CA ILE A 92 -5.53 14.18 4.13
C ILE A 92 -4.21 14.07 3.38
N LEU A 93 -3.89 12.87 2.91
CA LEU A 93 -2.57 12.54 2.39
C LEU A 93 -2.60 12.33 0.88
N CYS A 94 -1.49 12.62 0.22
CA CYS A 94 -1.29 12.27 -1.17
C CYS A 94 0.12 11.71 -1.43
N ALA A 95 0.27 11.01 -2.54
CA ALA A 95 1.56 10.58 -3.09
C ALA A 95 1.60 11.05 -4.56
N PRO A 96 2.31 12.16 -4.86
CA PRO A 96 2.51 12.62 -6.22
C PRO A 96 3.40 11.63 -7.00
N GLU A 97 2.96 11.28 -8.20
CA GLU A 97 3.67 10.42 -9.17
C GLU A 97 3.73 11.16 -10.51
N GLU A 98 4.55 10.69 -11.46
CA GLU A 98 4.64 11.32 -12.78
C GLU A 98 3.29 11.33 -13.52
N ALA A 99 2.56 10.22 -13.44
CA ALA A 99 1.30 10.02 -14.15
C ALA A 99 0.04 10.47 -13.38
N GLY A 100 0.18 11.14 -12.22
CA GLY A 100 -0.96 11.55 -11.41
C GLY A 100 -0.65 11.64 -9.92
N THR A 101 -1.68 11.76 -9.09
CA THR A 101 -1.51 11.80 -7.63
C THR A 101 -2.43 10.81 -6.95
N THR A 102 -1.87 9.86 -6.22
CA THR A 102 -2.64 8.97 -5.35
C THR A 102 -3.07 9.74 -4.11
N VAL A 103 -4.33 9.65 -3.71
CA VAL A 103 -4.91 10.41 -2.58
C VAL A 103 -5.62 9.46 -1.62
N VAL A 104 -5.41 9.68 -0.33
CA VAL A 104 -6.06 8.96 0.77
C VAL A 104 -6.55 9.95 1.81
N LEU A 105 -7.86 9.94 2.06
CA LEU A 105 -8.56 10.80 3.02
C LEU A 105 -9.22 9.94 4.08
N PHE A 106 -8.79 10.03 5.33
CA PHE A 106 -9.35 9.29 6.46
C PHE A 106 -9.73 10.27 7.57
N ARG A 107 -10.94 10.13 8.10
CA ARG A 107 -11.45 10.93 9.20
C ARG A 107 -11.23 10.25 10.55
N ALA A 108 -10.76 11.01 11.54
CA ALA A 108 -10.69 10.58 12.92
C ALA A 108 -12.06 10.61 13.61
N ALA A 109 -12.23 9.76 14.62
CA ALA A 109 -13.44 9.77 15.42
C ALA A 109 -13.65 11.15 16.08
N GLY A 110 -14.85 11.71 15.95
CA GLY A 110 -15.19 13.03 16.49
C GLY A 110 -14.88 14.22 15.56
N SER A 111 -14.19 14.02 14.43
CA SER A 111 -14.03 15.06 13.42
C SER A 111 -15.28 15.24 12.55
N THR A 112 -15.47 16.46 12.05
CA THR A 112 -16.54 16.85 11.11
C THR A 112 -16.09 16.82 9.65
N LEU A 113 -14.88 16.37 9.34
CA LEU A 113 -14.40 16.24 7.96
C LEU A 113 -15.39 15.40 7.12
N ASP A 114 -15.66 15.82 5.88
CA ASP A 114 -16.37 15.01 4.89
C ASP A 114 -15.38 14.57 3.81
N CYS A 115 -14.80 13.37 3.99
CA CYS A 115 -13.82 12.84 3.03
C CYS A 115 -14.40 12.68 1.63
N GLY A 116 -15.67 12.26 1.52
CA GLY A 116 -16.36 12.09 0.24
C GLY A 116 -16.59 13.44 -0.44
N GLY A 117 -16.99 14.45 0.32
CA GLY A 117 -17.13 15.83 -0.14
C GLY A 117 -15.81 16.40 -0.66
N VAL A 118 -14.73 16.28 0.12
CA VAL A 118 -13.37 16.72 -0.29
C VAL A 118 -12.92 15.99 -1.55
N TRP A 119 -13.08 14.66 -1.63
CA TRP A 119 -12.74 13.90 -2.83
C TRP A 119 -13.55 14.33 -4.06
N LYS A 120 -14.86 14.59 -3.90
CA LYS A 120 -15.71 15.07 -4.98
C LYS A 120 -15.25 16.44 -5.50
N ALA A 121 -14.88 17.35 -4.59
CA ALA A 121 -14.36 18.66 -4.97
C ALA A 121 -13.03 18.55 -5.73
N LEU A 122 -12.09 17.76 -5.22
CA LEU A 122 -10.80 17.48 -5.87
C LEU A 122 -10.98 16.87 -7.27
N SER A 123 -11.76 15.80 -7.38
CA SER A 123 -11.96 15.07 -8.63
C SER A 123 -12.73 15.89 -9.67
N THR A 124 -13.63 16.78 -9.23
CA THR A 124 -14.33 17.72 -10.13
C THR A 124 -13.38 18.80 -10.66
N ARG A 125 -12.46 19.31 -9.82
CA ARG A 125 -11.52 20.38 -10.20
C ARG A 125 -10.38 19.89 -11.08
N ILE A 126 -9.80 18.73 -10.76
CA ILE A 126 -8.55 18.24 -11.37
C ILE A 126 -8.80 17.10 -12.35
N GLY A 127 -9.92 16.39 -12.21
CA GLY A 127 -10.11 15.08 -12.80
C GLY A 127 -9.50 13.97 -11.93
N GLY A 128 -10.15 12.81 -11.92
CA GLY A 128 -9.65 11.67 -11.17
C GLY A 128 -10.62 10.50 -11.14
N ARG A 129 -10.10 9.33 -10.77
CA ARG A 129 -10.89 8.11 -10.54
C ARG A 129 -10.75 7.67 -9.09
N GLY A 130 -11.87 7.36 -8.45
CA GLY A 130 -11.91 6.97 -7.06
C GLY A 130 -13.30 7.12 -6.49
N GLY A 131 -13.41 6.99 -5.18
CA GLY A 131 -14.68 7.11 -4.48
C GLY A 131 -14.47 7.34 -2.99
N GLY A 132 -15.52 7.79 -2.34
CA GLY A 132 -15.47 8.05 -0.92
C GLY A 132 -16.84 8.07 -0.26
N ARG A 133 -16.81 7.82 1.04
CA ARG A 133 -17.87 8.06 2.02
C ARG A 133 -17.43 9.22 2.92
N ALA A 134 -18.31 9.66 3.81
CA ALA A 134 -18.02 10.78 4.70
C ALA A 134 -16.78 10.56 5.60
N ASP A 135 -16.48 9.31 5.97
CA ASP A 135 -15.38 8.93 6.86
C ASP A 135 -14.09 8.53 6.14
N ARG A 136 -14.17 8.16 4.87
CA ARG A 136 -13.02 7.71 4.09
C ARG A 136 -13.21 7.91 2.59
N ALA A 137 -12.19 8.42 1.91
CA ALA A 137 -12.16 8.49 0.46
C ALA A 137 -10.77 8.19 -0.10
N GLU A 138 -10.73 7.57 -1.26
CA GLU A 138 -9.49 7.20 -1.95
C GLU A 138 -9.65 7.32 -3.45
N GLY A 139 -8.55 7.68 -4.11
CA GLY A 139 -8.52 7.71 -5.56
C GLY A 139 -7.21 8.22 -6.11
N ARG A 140 -7.20 8.39 -7.42
CA ARG A 140 -6.06 8.90 -8.17
C ARG A 140 -6.51 10.08 -9.02
N LEU A 141 -5.88 11.23 -8.80
CA LEU A 141 -6.03 12.41 -9.64
C LEU A 141 -5.22 12.24 -10.93
N THR A 142 -5.68 12.85 -12.01
CA THR A 142 -5.03 12.76 -13.33
C THR A 142 -3.75 13.57 -13.45
N THR A 143 -3.48 14.45 -12.48
CA THR A 143 -2.33 15.37 -12.49
C THR A 143 -1.47 15.15 -11.25
N SER A 144 -0.15 15.29 -11.41
CA SER A 144 0.80 15.33 -10.30
C SER A 144 0.68 16.66 -9.54
N ILE A 145 0.40 16.62 -8.24
CA ILE A 145 0.19 17.82 -7.42
C ILE A 145 1.45 18.13 -6.62
N ALA A 146 2.10 19.24 -6.96
CA ALA A 146 3.33 19.67 -6.30
C ALA A 146 3.09 20.25 -4.90
N ASP A 147 2.07 21.09 -4.74
CA ASP A 147 1.72 21.72 -3.45
C ASP A 147 0.35 21.23 -2.97
N TRP A 148 0.38 20.09 -2.29
CA TRP A 148 -0.82 19.47 -1.73
C TRP A 148 -1.48 20.28 -0.59
N PRO A 149 -0.72 20.79 0.40
CA PRO A 149 -1.31 21.63 1.45
C PRO A 149 -2.02 22.87 0.93
N ALA A 150 -1.44 23.59 -0.04
CA ALA A 150 -2.08 24.77 -0.62
C ALA A 150 -3.40 24.42 -1.31
N LEU A 151 -3.42 23.35 -2.11
CA LEU A 151 -4.63 22.89 -2.80
C LEU A 151 -5.77 22.57 -1.81
N ILE A 152 -5.47 21.92 -0.70
CA ILE A 152 -6.50 21.58 0.31
C ILE A 152 -6.99 22.82 1.07
N ALA A 153 -6.11 23.78 1.33
CA ALA A 153 -6.50 25.04 1.95
C ALA A 153 -7.50 25.83 1.09
N GLU A 154 -7.36 25.80 -0.24
CA GLU A 154 -8.29 26.43 -1.18
C GLU A 154 -9.68 25.74 -1.25
N LEU A 155 -9.77 24.48 -0.84
CA LEU A 155 -11.01 23.70 -0.87
C LEU A 155 -11.77 23.74 0.46
N SER A 156 -11.13 24.20 1.52
CA SER A 156 -11.77 24.41 2.82
C SER A 156 -12.45 25.78 2.80
N PRO A 157 -13.78 25.88 2.99
CA PRO A 157 -14.48 27.16 3.04
C PRO A 157 -14.06 28.03 4.23
#